data_AF-C7C9J7-F1
#
_entry.id   AF-C7C9J7-F1
#
_cell.length_a   1.000
_cell.length_b   1.000
_cell.length_c   1.000
_cell.angle_alpha   90.00
_cell.angle_beta   90.00
_cell.angle_gamma   90.00
#
_symmetry.space_group_name_H-M   'P 1'
#
loop_
_entity.id
_entity.type
_entity.pdbx_description
1 polymer ?
#
loop_
_entity_poly.entity_id
_entity_poly.type
_entity_poly.pdbx_seq_one_letter_code
_entity_poly.pdbx_strand_id
1 'polypeptide(L)' 'MSDDSPSEQLAKTNEALAEWAARSACDSDRLIDRFEQMGYAVRGKSEDEIAEILKKPPTKPFQA' A
#
# COMPACT_ATOMS: atom_id res chain seq x y z
N MET A 1 21.65 -15.27 11.70
CA MET A 1 21.15 -13.88 11.64
C MET A 1 21.02 -13.57 10.16
N SER A 2 19.84 -13.20 9.67
CA SER A 2 19.67 -12.96 8.24
C SER A 2 20.52 -11.77 7.84
N ASP A 3 21.54 -12.02 7.02
CA ASP A 3 22.47 -11.06 6.43
C ASP A 3 21.78 -10.30 5.28
N ASP A 4 20.57 -9.83 5.56
CA ASP A 4 19.71 -9.18 4.58
C ASP A 4 20.22 -7.76 4.40
N SER A 5 20.47 -7.37 3.15
CA SER A 5 20.89 -6.01 2.85
C SER A 5 19.82 -5.03 3.32
N PRO A 6 20.17 -3.79 3.70
CA PRO A 6 19.18 -2.79 4.13
C PRO A 6 18.02 -2.61 3.15
N SER A 7 18.30 -2.71 1.84
CA SER A 7 17.28 -2.66 0.78
C SER A 7 16.31 -3.83 0.83
N GLU A 8 16.76 -5.04 1.16
CA GLU A 8 15.93 -6.24 1.26
C GLU A 8 15.04 -6.18 2.52
N GLN A 9 15.57 -5.67 3.63
CA GLN A 9 14.80 -5.39 4.84
C GLN A 9 13.71 -4.34 4.59
N LEU A 10 14.04 -3.28 3.85
CA LEU A 10 13.07 -2.26 3.45
C LEU A 10 11.99 -2.84 2.54
N ALA A 11 12.35 -3.69 1.57
CA ALA A 11 11.39 -4.34 0.69
C ALA A 11 10.40 -5.22 1.47
N LYS A 12 10.89 -6.04 2.41
CA LYS A 12 10.06 -6.88 3.29
C LYS A 12 9.16 -6.05 4.20
N THR A 13 9.68 -4.96 4.74
CA THR A 13 8.90 -4.06 5.60
C THR A 13 7.80 -3.39 4.78
N ASN A 14 8.10 -2.94 3.57
CA ASN A 14 7.13 -2.33 2.66
C ASN A 14 6.02 -3.32 2.28
N GLU A 15 6.38 -4.57 2.00
CA GLU A 15 5.41 -5.64 1.72
C GLU A 15 4.47 -5.87 2.90
N ALA A 16 5.01 -6.04 4.12
CA ALA A 16 4.18 -6.23 5.31
C ALA A 16 3.27 -5.02 5.58
N LEU A 17 3.75 -3.79 5.35
CA LEU A 17 2.96 -2.57 5.50
C LEU A 17 1.86 -2.47 4.44
N ALA A 18 2.14 -2.84 3.19
CA ALA A 18 1.17 -2.83 2.11
C ALA A 18 0.02 -3.83 2.38
N GLU A 19 0.34 -5.03 2.83
CA GLU A 19 -0.66 -6.05 3.22
C GLU A 19 -1.50 -5.60 4.40
N TRP A 20 -0.88 -5.04 5.45
CA TRP A 20 -1.60 -4.51 6.60
C TRP A 20 -2.52 -3.33 6.21
N ALA A 21 -2.02 -2.43 5.37
CA ALA A 21 -2.78 -1.30 4.87
C ALA A 21 -3.97 -1.73 4.02
N ALA A 22 -3.79 -2.75 3.17
CA ALA A 22 -4.87 -3.31 2.35
C ALA A 22 -6.00 -3.90 3.21
N ARG A 23 -5.65 -4.73 4.20
CA ARG A 23 -6.61 -5.28 5.17
C ARG A 23 -7.39 -4.18 5.88
N SER A 24 -6.66 -3.18 6.38
CA SER A 24 -7.26 -2.05 7.08
C SER A 24 -8.17 -1.22 6.18
N ALA A 25 -7.88 -1.15 4.87
CA ALA A 25 -8.68 -0.41 3.90
C ALA A 25 -10.01 -1.12 3.56
N CYS A 26 -10.03 -2.45 3.54
CA CYS A 26 -11.27 -3.22 3.37
C CYS A 26 -12.30 -2.95 4.46
N ASP A 27 -11.84 -2.64 5.68
CA ASP A 27 -12.71 -2.29 6.82
C ASP A 27 -12.97 -0.78 6.97
N SER A 28 -12.38 0.06 6.11
CA SER A 28 -12.41 1.52 6.29
C SER A 28 -12.37 2.30 4.98
N ASP A 29 -13.54 2.77 4.55
CA ASP A 29 -13.70 3.65 3.38
C ASP A 29 -12.86 4.93 3.48
N ARG A 30 -12.61 5.42 4.70
CA ARG A 30 -11.74 6.58 4.95
C ARG A 30 -10.29 6.34 4.55
N LEU A 31 -9.80 5.11 4.73
CA LEU A 31 -8.46 4.75 4.28
C LEU A 31 -8.40 4.66 2.75
N ILE A 32 -9.45 4.12 2.12
CA ILE A 32 -9.59 4.13 0.65
C ILE A 32 -9.55 5.56 0.10
N ASP A 33 -10.33 6.48 0.67
CA ASP A 33 -10.32 7.90 0.27
C ASP A 33 -8.92 8.51 0.43
N ARG A 34 -8.23 8.21 1.54
CA ARG A 34 -6.89 8.73 1.78
C ARG A 34 -5.88 8.21 0.77
N PHE A 35 -5.94 6.93 0.41
CA PHE A 35 -5.07 6.36 -0.60
C PHE A 35 -5.33 6.95 -1.99
N GLU A 36 -6.59 7.18 -2.36
CA GLU A 36 -6.94 7.87 -3.61
C GLU A 36 -6.41 9.32 -3.63
N GLN A 37 -6.53 10.06 -2.53
CA GLN A 37 -5.91 11.40 -2.38
C GLN A 37 -4.38 11.34 -2.52
N MET A 38 -3.76 10.29 -2.00
CA MET A 38 -2.33 10.05 -2.15
C MET A 38 -1.92 9.64 -3.57
N GLY A 39 -2.88 9.40 -4.47
CA GLY A 39 -2.64 9.04 -5.86
C GLY A 39 -2.65 7.54 -6.15
N TYR A 40 -3.10 6.72 -5.19
CA TYR A 40 -3.25 5.27 -5.35
C TYR A 40 -4.67 4.92 -5.77
N ALA A 41 -4.81 4.25 -6.92
CA ALA A 41 -6.10 3.85 -7.48
C ALA A 41 -6.64 2.54 -6.86
N VAL A 42 -7.08 2.61 -5.61
CA VAL A 42 -7.47 1.45 -4.77
C VAL A 42 -8.98 1.26 -4.65
N ARG A 43 -9.80 2.20 -5.14
CA ARG A 43 -11.26 2.12 -5.01
C ARG A 43 -11.84 0.98 -5.85
N GLY A 44 -12.68 0.16 -5.22
CA GLY A 44 -13.33 -1.00 -5.85
C GLY A 44 -12.39 -2.19 -6.08
N LYS A 45 -11.20 -2.16 -5.48
CA LYS A 45 -10.20 -3.22 -5.56
C LYS A 45 -10.35 -4.20 -4.40
N SER A 46 -9.96 -5.45 -4.65
CA SER A 46 -9.82 -6.46 -3.60
C SER A 46 -8.62 -6.17 -2.70
N GLU A 47 -8.58 -6.77 -1.50
CA GLU A 47 -7.45 -6.64 -0.56
C GLU A 47 -6.10 -6.90 -1.25
N ASP A 48 -5.97 -8.03 -1.96
CA ASP A 48 -4.72 -8.40 -2.64
C ASP A 48 -4.32 -7.37 -3.72
N GLU A 49 -5.28 -6.86 -4.49
CA GLU A 49 -5.01 -5.81 -5.48
C GLU A 49 -4.54 -4.50 -4.82
N ILE A 50 -5.13 -4.13 -3.69
CA ILE A 50 -4.73 -2.94 -2.93
C ILE A 50 -3.30 -3.10 -2.42
N ALA A 51 -2.95 -4.26 -1.87
CA ALA A 51 -1.59 -4.54 -1.39
C ALA A 51 -0.57 -4.40 -2.53
N GLU A 52 -0.84 -4.97 -3.70
CA GLU A 52 0.04 -4.87 -4.87
C GLU A 52 0.18 -3.45 -5.42
N ILE A 53 -0.87 -2.63 -5.30
CA ILE A 53 -0.82 -1.21 -5.66
C ILE A 53 0.08 -0.45 -4.67
N LEU A 54 -0.07 -0.69 -3.37
CA LEU A 54 0.68 0.02 -2.31
C LEU A 54 2.16 -0.38 -2.25
N LYS A 55 2.54 -1.55 -2.79
CA LYS A 55 3.95 -1.94 -2.96
C LYS A 55 4.70 -1.06 -3.97
N LYS A 56 3.98 -0.34 -4.83
CA LYS A 56 4.52 0.49 -5.91
C LYS A 56 4.31 1.97 -5.58
N PRO A 57 5.08 2.90 -6.18
CA PRO A 57 4.81 4.33 -6.03
C PRO A 57 3.44 4.71 -6.62
N PRO A 58 2.82 5.82 -6.14
CA PRO A 58 1.53 6.28 -6.63
C PRO A 58 1.66 6.73 -8.09
N THR A 59 0.64 6.42 -8.89
CA THR A 59 0.64 6.68 -10.34
C THR A 59 -0.08 7.96 -10.72
N LYS A 60 -0.89 8.51 -9.81
CA LYS A 60 -1.60 9.77 -9.97
C LYS A 60 -0.95 10.88 -9.13
N PRO A 61 -1.06 12.15 -9.56
CA PRO A 61 -0.63 13.27 -8.74
C PRO A 61 -1.44 13.32 -7.43
N PHE A 62 -0.76 13.70 -6.35
CA PHE A 62 -1.38 13.93 -5.06
C PHE A 62 -2.52 14.94 -5.20
N GLN A 63 -3.71 14.57 -4.72
CA GLN A 63 -4.87 15.44 -4.66
C GLN A 63 -5.06 15.90 -3.21
N ALA A 64 -4.77 17.18 -2.97
CA ALA A 64 -4.87 17.83 -1.67
C ALA A 64 -6.32 18.11 -1.26
#